data_AF-A0A846MK42-F1
#
_entry.id   AF-A0A846MK42-F1
#
_cell.length_a   1.000
_cell.length_b   1.000
_cell.length_c   1.000
_cell.angle_alpha   90.00
_cell.angle_beta   90.00
_cell.angle_gamma   90.00
#
_symmetry.space_group_name_H-M   'P 1'
#
loop_
_entity.id
_entity.type
_entity.pdbx_description
1 polymer ?
#
loop_
_entity_poly.entity_id
_entity_poly.type
_entity_poly.pdbx_seq_one_letter_code
_entity_poly.pdbx_strand_id
1 'polypeptide(L)'
;MKKLSLFLSLMLILLLFAACGQQKQEEKPAILEVQLQTPNHVELNKDTTLSCIVTYGGEKVNDADEVKFEVWKHGSEQHEMLTAKNDGDGKYSVKKTFTEPGTYSVVPSRILCNVNGVGFL
;
A
#
# COMPACT_ATOMS: atom_id res chain seq x y z
N MET A 1 40.47 28.28 -45.44
CA MET A 1 40.02 29.01 -44.23
C MET A 1 38.49 29.13 -44.15
N LYS A 2 37.80 29.78 -45.12
CA LYS A 2 36.34 29.98 -45.09
C LYS A 2 35.51 28.67 -45.16
N LYS A 3 35.95 27.70 -45.97
CA LYS A 3 35.30 26.39 -46.11
C LYS A 3 35.46 25.51 -44.87
N LEU A 4 36.62 25.57 -44.20
CA LEU A 4 36.90 24.85 -42.96
C LEU A 4 36.10 25.41 -41.78
N SER A 5 35.92 26.73 -41.73
CA SER A 5 35.04 27.41 -40.76
C SER A 5 33.57 27.02 -40.95
N LEU A 6 33.12 26.84 -42.20
CA LEU A 6 31.78 26.35 -42.53
C LEU A 6 31.55 24.89 -42.08
N PHE A 7 32.54 24.02 -42.26
CA PHE A 7 32.46 22.63 -41.80
C PHE A 7 32.46 22.52 -40.26
N LEU A 8 33.25 23.33 -39.57
CA LEU A 8 33.31 23.35 -38.11
C LEU A 8 32.00 23.85 -37.47
N SER A 9 31.36 24.85 -38.09
CA SER A 9 30.06 25.35 -37.66
C SER A 9 28.93 24.32 -37.87
N LEU A 10 28.96 23.57 -38.97
CA LEU A 10 27.95 22.55 -39.26
C LEU A 10 28.03 21.36 -38.29
N MET A 11 29.25 20.95 -37.93
CA MET A 11 29.48 19.86 -36.98
C MET A 11 29.04 20.20 -35.55
N LEU A 12 29.17 21.48 -35.16
CA LEU A 12 28.72 21.97 -33.85
C LEU A 12 27.17 21.98 -33.73
N ILE A 13 26.46 22.21 -34.83
CA ILE A 13 24.99 22.19 -34.88
C ILE A 13 24.44 20.75 -34.74
N LEU A 14 25.15 19.75 -35.28
CA LEU A 14 24.80 18.34 -35.14
C LEU A 14 24.90 17.81 -33.69
N LEU A 15 25.80 18.36 -32.88
CA LEU A 15 25.95 17.99 -31.47
C LEU A 15 24.80 18.48 -30.58
N LEU A 16 24.05 19.51 -31.00
CA LEU A 16 22.95 20.08 -30.20
C LEU A 16 21.67 19.22 -30.23
N PHE A 17 21.52 18.30 -31.17
CA PHE A 17 20.32 17.45 -31.29
C PHE A 17 20.41 16.13 -30.51
N ALA A 18 21.59 15.72 -30.03
CA ALA A 18 21.75 14.46 -29.28
C ALA A 18 21.31 14.57 -27.80
N ALA A 19 21.01 15.76 -27.30
CA ALA A 19 20.66 16.00 -25.90
C ALA A 19 19.16 15.90 -25.59
N CYS A 20 18.29 15.85 -26.60
CA CYS A 20 16.84 15.69 -26.41
C CYS A 20 16.46 14.21 -26.57
N GLY A 21 16.85 13.38 -25.61
CA GLY A 21 16.65 11.94 -25.72
C GLY A 21 16.68 11.20 -24.38
N GLN A 22 16.20 11.83 -23.31
CA GLN A 22 16.02 11.14 -22.04
C GLN A 22 14.59 11.38 -21.56
N GLN A 23 13.65 10.58 -22.08
CA GLN A 23 12.35 10.43 -21.46
C GLN A 23 12.57 9.80 -20.09
N LYS A 24 12.59 10.65 -19.07
CA LYS A 24 12.60 10.27 -17.67
C LYS A 24 11.30 9.48 -17.44
N GLN A 25 11.42 8.17 -17.29
CA GLN A 25 10.29 7.30 -16.96
C GLN A 25 9.84 7.71 -15.56
N GLU A 26 8.71 8.39 -15.51
CA GLU A 26 8.06 8.81 -14.27
C GLU A 26 7.55 7.53 -13.60
N GLU A 27 8.32 6.98 -12.65
CA GLU A 27 7.84 5.94 -11.75
C GLU A 27 6.65 6.52 -10.97
N LYS A 28 5.44 6.09 -11.31
CA LYS A 28 4.28 6.41 -10.50
C LYS A 28 4.51 5.86 -9.09
N PRO A 29 4.28 6.65 -8.03
CA PRO A 29 4.38 6.15 -6.66
C PRO A 29 3.52 4.89 -6.50
N ALA A 30 4.11 3.82 -5.98
CA ALA A 30 3.37 2.62 -5.62
C ALA A 30 2.37 2.94 -4.49
N ILE A 31 1.15 2.44 -4.63
CA ILE A 31 0.04 2.70 -3.71
C ILE A 31 -0.15 1.48 -2.79
N LEU A 32 -0.35 1.74 -1.50
CA LEU A 32 -0.79 0.73 -0.54
C LEU A 32 -2.31 0.59 -0.63
N GLU A 33 -2.78 -0.62 -0.90
CA GLU A 33 -4.21 -0.95 -0.96
C GLU A 33 -4.54 -1.99 0.09
N VAL A 34 -5.74 -1.87 0.66
CA VAL A 34 -6.25 -2.78 1.69
C VAL A 34 -7.66 -3.18 1.32
N GLN A 35 -7.87 -4.47 1.10
CA GLN A 35 -9.17 -5.03 0.78
C GLN A 35 -9.70 -5.78 2.00
N LEU A 36 -10.73 -5.23 2.64
CA LEU A 36 -11.35 -5.84 3.81
C LEU A 36 -12.18 -7.07 3.41
N GLN A 37 -11.97 -8.18 4.11
CA GLN A 37 -12.66 -9.45 3.94
C GLN A 37 -13.31 -9.84 5.27
N THR A 38 -14.44 -9.19 5.56
CA THR A 38 -15.25 -9.43 6.76
C THR A 38 -16.65 -9.88 6.38
N PRO A 39 -17.28 -10.79 7.15
CA PRO A 39 -18.65 -11.19 6.88
C PRO A 39 -19.63 -10.03 7.16
N ASN A 40 -20.68 -9.95 6.35
CA ASN A 40 -21.74 -8.94 6.52
C ASN A 40 -22.64 -9.19 7.73
N HIS A 41 -22.74 -10.46 8.16
CA HIS A 41 -23.54 -10.86 9.31
C HIS A 41 -22.73 -11.81 10.19
N VAL A 42 -22.85 -11.61 11.51
CA VAL A 42 -22.11 -12.35 12.52
C VAL A 42 -23.08 -12.88 13.56
N GLU A 43 -22.90 -14.13 13.96
CA GLU A 43 -23.65 -14.72 15.07
C GLU A 43 -23.00 -14.37 16.40
N LEU A 44 -23.83 -14.09 17.41
CA LEU A 44 -23.35 -13.86 18.76
C LEU A 44 -22.71 -15.11 19.35
N ASN A 45 -21.66 -14.89 20.15
CA ASN A 45 -20.93 -15.92 20.89
C ASN A 45 -20.28 -16.99 19.99
N LYS A 46 -20.05 -16.69 18.71
CA LYS A 46 -19.27 -17.53 17.79
C LYS A 46 -18.00 -16.81 17.32
N ASP A 47 -16.93 -17.59 17.18
CA ASP A 47 -15.68 -17.14 16.57
C ASP A 47 -15.95 -16.61 15.16
N THR A 48 -15.59 -15.36 14.91
CA THR A 48 -15.64 -14.74 13.60
C THR A 48 -14.24 -14.33 13.18
N THR A 49 -13.86 -14.67 11.95
CA THR A 49 -12.59 -14.21 11.37
C THR A 49 -12.80 -12.87 10.69
N LEU A 50 -12.04 -11.87 11.13
CA LEU A 50 -11.86 -10.59 10.45
C LEU A 50 -10.55 -10.68 9.67
N SER A 51 -10.55 -10.32 8.38
CA SER A 51 -9.33 -10.38 7.57
C SER A 51 -9.26 -9.26 6.55
N CYS A 52 -8.07 -9.01 6.02
CA CYS A 52 -7.84 -8.16 4.88
C CYS A 52 -6.73 -8.71 3.99
N ILE A 53 -6.71 -8.26 2.73
CA ILE A 53 -5.59 -8.43 1.80
C ILE A 53 -4.87 -7.10 1.68
N VAL A 54 -3.56 -7.10 1.90
CA VAL A 54 -2.69 -5.91 1.80
C VAL A 54 -1.82 -6.05 0.57
N THR A 55 -1.85 -5.04 -0.29
CA THR A 55 -1.01 -4.98 -1.49
C THR A 55 -0.30 -3.64 -1.61
N TYR A 56 0.92 -3.63 -2.13
CA TYR A 56 1.70 -2.42 -2.41
C TYR A 56 2.19 -2.46 -3.85
N GLY A 57 1.82 -1.45 -4.65
CA GLY A 57 2.18 -1.43 -6.08
C GLY A 57 1.60 -2.60 -6.89
N GLY A 58 0.51 -3.21 -6.40
CA GLY A 58 -0.11 -4.42 -6.98
C GLY A 58 0.48 -5.74 -6.49
N GLU A 59 1.54 -5.73 -5.68
CA GLU A 59 2.14 -6.93 -5.10
C GLU A 59 1.61 -7.21 -3.69
N LYS A 60 1.44 -8.48 -3.33
CA LYS A 60 0.99 -8.91 -2.00
C LYS A 60 2.08 -8.65 -0.96
N VAL A 61 1.74 -7.94 0.12
CA VAL A 61 2.66 -7.66 1.22
C VAL A 61 2.59 -8.78 2.25
N ASN A 62 3.65 -9.58 2.37
CA ASN A 62 3.70 -10.74 3.27
C ASN A 62 4.60 -10.53 4.50
N ASP A 63 5.11 -9.33 4.67
CA ASP A 63 6.15 -9.00 5.66
C ASP A 63 5.85 -7.66 6.35
N ALA A 64 4.59 -7.23 6.38
CA ALA A 64 4.18 -6.12 7.23
C ALA A 64 4.52 -6.45 8.70
N ASP A 65 5.20 -5.52 9.36
CA ASP A 65 5.61 -5.62 10.77
C ASP A 65 4.38 -5.67 11.69
N GLU A 66 3.32 -4.95 11.32
CA GLU A 66 2.11 -4.87 12.12
C GLU A 66 0.89 -4.60 11.25
N VAL A 67 -0.18 -5.37 11.46
CA VAL A 67 -1.52 -5.07 10.92
C VAL A 67 -2.50 -5.12 12.08
N LYS A 68 -3.26 -4.02 12.28
CA LYS A 68 -4.28 -3.91 13.32
C LYS A 68 -5.63 -3.53 12.76
N PHE A 69 -6.65 -4.24 13.21
CA PHE A 69 -8.04 -3.86 13.05
C PHE A 69 -8.49 -3.05 14.25
N GLU A 70 -9.34 -2.08 13.99
CA GLU A 70 -10.07 -1.37 15.02
C GLU A 70 -11.55 -1.67 14.89
N VAL A 71 -12.15 -2.07 16.00
CA VAL A 71 -13.55 -2.50 16.07
C VAL A 71 -14.30 -1.54 16.99
N TRP A 72 -15.36 -0.95 16.46
CA TRP A 72 -16.21 0.03 17.14
C TRP A 72 -17.64 -0.46 17.16
N LYS A 73 -18.31 -0.44 18.32
CA LYS A 73 -19.76 -0.63 18.38
C LYS A 73 -20.46 0.71 18.16
N HIS A 74 -21.45 0.77 17.28
CA HIS A 74 -22.21 2.00 17.06
C HIS A 74 -22.89 2.45 18.37
N GLY A 75 -22.74 3.73 18.71
CA GLY A 75 -23.25 4.30 19.97
C GLY A 75 -22.35 4.08 21.19
N SER A 76 -21.17 3.46 21.04
CA SER A 76 -20.15 3.35 22.08
C SER A 76 -18.99 4.31 21.80
N GLU A 77 -18.41 4.88 22.86
CA GLU A 77 -17.12 5.59 22.79
C GLU A 77 -15.92 4.64 22.88
N GLN A 78 -16.15 3.38 23.28
CA GLN A 78 -15.11 2.37 23.40
C GLN A 78 -14.82 1.70 22.06
N HIS A 79 -13.54 1.46 21.81
CA HIS A 79 -13.02 0.73 20.67
C HIS A 79 -12.00 -0.32 21.09
N GLU A 80 -11.86 -1.34 20.27
CA GLU A 80 -10.94 -2.44 20.49
C GLU A 80 -9.94 -2.52 19.35
N MET A 81 -8.65 -2.55 19.69
CA MET A 81 -7.57 -2.75 18.74
C MET A 81 -7.14 -4.21 18.74
N LEU A 82 -7.24 -4.85 17.59
CA LEU A 82 -6.96 -6.27 17.39
C LEU A 82 -5.76 -6.44 16.46
N THR A 83 -4.68 -7.04 16.96
CA THR A 83 -3.52 -7.39 16.14
C THR A 83 -3.83 -8.61 15.28
N ALA A 84 -3.67 -8.46 13.97
CA ALA A 84 -3.82 -9.53 13.01
C ALA A 84 -2.54 -10.36 12.91
N LYS A 85 -2.70 -11.67 12.77
CA LYS A 85 -1.62 -12.56 12.35
C LYS A 85 -1.49 -12.54 10.84
N ASN A 86 -0.27 -12.76 10.37
CA ASN A 86 0.04 -12.96 8.97
C ASN A 86 -0.29 -14.41 8.57
N ASP A 87 -1.18 -14.58 7.60
CA ASP A 87 -1.58 -15.88 7.06
C ASP A 87 -0.94 -16.18 5.70
N GLY A 88 -0.05 -15.30 5.22
CA GLY A 88 0.55 -15.37 3.89
C GLY A 88 -0.38 -14.88 2.78
N ASP A 89 0.11 -14.86 1.55
CA ASP A 89 -0.60 -14.36 0.37
C ASP A 89 -1.16 -12.93 0.51
N GLY A 90 -0.48 -12.07 1.26
CA GLY A 90 -0.93 -10.71 1.57
C GLY A 90 -2.06 -10.67 2.59
N LYS A 91 -2.47 -11.82 3.15
CA LYS A 91 -3.61 -11.94 4.03
C LYS A 91 -3.20 -11.80 5.49
N TYR A 92 -3.93 -10.94 6.18
CA TYR A 92 -3.83 -10.77 7.63
C TYR A 92 -5.19 -11.03 8.27
N SER A 93 -5.23 -11.82 9.34
CA SER A 93 -6.49 -12.15 10.02
C SER A 93 -6.41 -12.12 11.54
N VAL A 94 -7.56 -11.87 12.16
CA VAL A 94 -7.76 -11.99 13.60
C VAL A 94 -9.11 -12.64 13.87
N LYS A 95 -9.20 -13.41 14.96
CA LYS A 95 -10.47 -13.94 15.43
C LYS A 95 -11.07 -13.01 16.48
N LYS A 96 -12.36 -12.76 16.38
CA LYS A 96 -13.16 -12.02 17.36
C LYS A 96 -14.49 -12.72 17.62
N THR A 97 -14.87 -12.78 18.88
CA THR A 97 -16.21 -13.22 19.30
C THR A 97 -17.01 -12.01 19.75
N PHE A 98 -18.16 -11.80 19.12
CA PHE A 98 -19.08 -10.71 19.47
C PHE A 98 -20.10 -11.22 20.48
N THR A 99 -20.13 -10.63 21.67
CA THR A 99 -20.99 -11.07 22.79
C THR A 99 -22.25 -10.23 22.94
N GLU A 100 -22.26 -9.04 22.36
CA GLU A 100 -23.40 -8.12 22.44
C GLU A 100 -24.00 -7.87 21.05
N PRO A 101 -25.35 -7.82 20.94
CA PRO A 101 -25.99 -7.43 19.69
C PRO A 101 -25.70 -5.96 19.36
N GLY A 102 -25.59 -5.67 18.08
CA GLY A 102 -25.44 -4.31 17.57
C GLY A 102 -24.76 -4.25 16.21
N THR A 103 -24.64 -3.03 15.69
CA THR A 103 -23.85 -2.74 14.49
C THR A 103 -22.43 -2.41 14.89
N TYR A 104 -21.46 -3.04 14.22
CA TYR A 104 -20.04 -2.82 14.45
C TYR A 104 -19.37 -2.31 13.18
N SER A 105 -18.48 -1.34 13.33
CA SER A 105 -17.55 -0.92 12.29
C SER A 105 -16.23 -1.63 12.51
N VAL A 106 -15.68 -2.23 11.46
CA VAL A 106 -14.35 -2.86 11.44
C VAL A 106 -13.52 -2.15 10.41
N VAL A 107 -12.40 -1.54 10.82
CA VAL A 107 -11.51 -0.81 9.91
C VAL A 107 -10.06 -1.24 10.13
N PRO A 108 -9.25 -1.35 9.06
CA PRO A 108 -7.81 -1.43 9.21
C PRO A 108 -7.31 -0.06 9.69
N SER A 109 -6.81 0.02 10.93
CA SER A 109 -6.42 1.30 11.56
C SER A 109 -4.92 1.54 11.49
N ARG A 110 -4.12 0.47 11.49
CA ARG A 110 -2.66 0.56 11.39
C ARG A 110 -2.11 -0.58 10.56
N ILE A 111 -1.28 -0.22 9.58
CA ILE A 111 -0.47 -1.14 8.78
C ILE A 111 0.94 -0.56 8.75
N LEU A 112 1.89 -1.27 9.36
CA LEU A 112 3.31 -0.92 9.32
C LEU A 112 3.98 -1.89 8.36
N CYS A 113 4.46 -1.34 7.24
CA CYS A 113 5.28 -2.07 6.28
C CYS A 113 6.67 -1.45 6.29
N ASN A 114 7.68 -2.25 6.57
CA ASN A 114 9.05 -1.83 6.34
C ASN A 114 9.33 -1.93 4.85
N VAL A 115 9.25 -0.82 4.13
CA VAL A 115 9.69 -0.76 2.75
C VAL A 115 11.21 -0.79 2.75
N ASN A 116 11.78 -1.98 2.58
CA ASN A 116 13.22 -2.17 2.39
C ASN A 116 13.64 -1.43 1.10
N GLY A 117 14.03 -0.15 1.23
CA GLY A 117 14.46 0.67 0.09
C GLY A 117 14.13 2.16 0.16
N VAL A 118 13.23 2.63 1.05
CA VAL A 118 13.06 4.08 1.30
C VAL A 118 13.90 4.48 2.50
N GLY A 119 15.14 4.88 2.22
CA GLY A 119 15.83 5.80 3.12
C GLY A 119 15.05 7.10 3.15
N PHE A 120 14.43 7.42 4.29
CA PHE A 120 14.05 8.80 4.58
C PHE A 120 15.35 9.57 4.81
N LEU A 121 15.82 10.27 3.77
CA LEU A 121 16.79 11.37 3.91
C LEU A 121 16.10 12.57 4.55
#